data_AF-Q82ES1-F1
#
_entry.id   AF-Q82ES1-F1
#
_cell.length_a   1.000
_cell.length_b   1.000
_cell.length_c   1.000
_cell.angle_alpha   90.00
_cell.angle_beta   90.00
_cell.angle_gamma   90.00
#
_symmetry.space_group_name_H-M   'P 1'
#
loop_
_entity.id
_entity.type
_entity.pdbx_description
1 polymer ?
#
loop_
_entity_poly.entity_id
_entity_poly.type
_entity_poly.pdbx_seq_one_letter_code
_entity_poly.pdbx_strand_id
1 'polypeptide(L)'
;MQRMPARVFAALLASDSGTLTSAELGEQLQVSPAAVSGAVRYLAQQHMVSREREPGSRRERYRVHSDQWYELLTNREAVLKRWEHALREGVDSLGAGSPAGRRLSETLAFFEFLDGEIASMMDRWRLHREERFGQG
;
A
#
# COMPACT_ATOMS: atom_id res chain seq x y z
N MET A 1 9.61 5.93 -10.29
CA MET A 1 9.36 7.06 -9.38
C MET A 1 10.17 8.29 -9.84
N GLN A 2 9.59 9.49 -9.84
CA GLN A 2 10.31 10.74 -10.17
C GLN A 2 11.34 11.11 -9.08
N ARG A 3 12.38 11.88 -9.43
CA ARG A 3 13.52 12.19 -8.52
C ARG A 3 13.09 12.81 -7.18
N MET A 4 12.17 13.79 -7.19
CA MET A 4 11.77 14.48 -5.97
C MET A 4 10.95 13.62 -4.99
N PRO A 5 9.92 12.86 -5.43
CA PRO A 5 9.29 11.84 -4.60
C PRO A 5 10.28 10.85 -3.97
N ALA A 6 11.27 10.38 -4.73
CA ALA A 6 12.27 9.45 -4.18
C ALA A 6 13.10 10.08 -3.06
N ARG A 7 13.51 11.35 -3.23
CA ARG A 7 14.26 12.09 -2.19
C ARG A 7 13.44 12.34 -0.94
N VAL A 8 12.16 12.72 -1.09
CA VAL A 8 11.24 12.91 0.06
C VAL A 8 11.02 11.60 0.79
N PHE A 9 10.80 10.50 0.07
CA PHE A 9 10.62 9.18 0.66
C PHE A 9 11.87 8.72 1.44
N ALA A 10 13.07 8.91 0.87
CA ALA A 10 14.33 8.61 1.53
C ALA A 10 14.57 9.47 2.79
N ALA A 11 14.25 10.76 2.74
CA ALA A 11 14.37 11.64 3.91
C ALA A 11 13.45 11.21 5.07
N LEU A 12 12.21 10.81 4.76
CA LEU A 12 11.29 10.29 5.76
C LEU A 12 11.75 8.95 6.35
N LEU A 13 12.27 8.04 5.52
CA LEU A 13 12.82 6.76 5.98
C LEU A 13 14.07 6.91 6.87
N ALA A 14 14.88 7.93 6.60
CA ALA A 14 16.09 8.21 7.35
C ALA A 14 15.87 9.12 8.57
N SER A 15 14.62 9.50 8.84
CA SER A 15 14.27 10.37 9.98
C SER A 15 14.18 9.57 11.27
N ASP A 16 14.91 9.98 12.31
CA ASP A 16 14.88 9.34 13.63
C ASP A 16 13.49 9.39 14.29
N SER A 17 12.72 10.45 14.05
CA SER A 17 11.34 10.59 14.53
C SER A 17 10.33 9.79 13.69
N GLY A 18 10.76 9.22 12.56
CA GLY A 18 9.91 8.57 11.56
C GLY A 18 8.86 9.49 10.92
N THR A 19 8.89 10.80 11.23
CA THR A 19 7.92 11.79 10.76
C THR A 19 8.58 13.14 10.53
N LEU A 20 8.23 13.80 9.43
CA LEU A 20 8.70 15.15 9.09
C LEU A 20 7.57 16.03 8.56
N THR A 21 7.65 17.32 8.80
CA THR A 21 6.77 18.36 8.24
C THR A 21 7.27 18.82 6.87
N SER A 22 6.42 19.56 6.15
CA SER A 22 6.82 20.20 4.88
C SER A 22 8.03 21.14 5.03
N ALA A 23 8.15 21.82 6.18
CA ALA A 23 9.24 22.76 6.45
C ALA A 23 10.56 22.01 6.65
N GLU A 24 10.55 20.97 7.50
CA GLU A 24 11.73 20.13 7.76
C GLU A 24 12.19 19.41 6.49
N LEU A 25 11.26 18.90 5.67
CA LEU A 25 11.60 18.33 4.36
C LEU A 25 12.22 19.34 3.40
N GLY A 26 11.71 20.58 3.39
CA GLY A 26 12.26 21.66 2.55
C GLY A 26 13.67 22.04 2.97
N GLU A 27 13.90 22.15 4.28
CA GLU A 27 15.21 22.45 4.86
C GLU A 27 16.20 21.30 4.63
N GLN A 28 15.85 20.06 4.97
CA GLN A 28 16.74 18.91 4.82
C GLN A 28 17.12 18.63 3.36
N LEU A 29 16.16 18.79 2.44
CA LEU A 29 16.40 18.51 1.02
C LEU A 29 16.88 19.74 0.23
N GLN A 30 16.92 20.92 0.85
CA GLN A 30 17.27 22.20 0.22
C GLN A 30 16.40 22.48 -1.02
N VAL A 31 15.08 22.36 -0.86
CA VAL A 31 14.10 22.54 -1.94
C VAL A 31 12.93 23.41 -1.53
N SER A 32 12.20 23.93 -2.52
CA SER A 32 11.05 24.80 -2.25
C SER A 32 9.86 24.03 -1.65
N PRO A 33 8.99 24.70 -0.87
CA PRO A 33 7.76 24.11 -0.34
C PRO A 33 6.84 23.53 -1.42
N ALA A 34 6.83 24.12 -2.62
CA ALA A 34 6.05 23.63 -3.76
C ALA A 34 6.56 22.28 -4.27
N ALA A 35 7.89 22.08 -4.33
CA ALA A 35 8.48 20.81 -4.72
C ALA A 35 8.17 19.69 -3.71
N VAL A 36 8.22 20.01 -2.41
CA VAL A 36 7.81 19.08 -1.34
C VAL A 36 6.33 18.73 -1.48
N SER A 37 5.46 19.72 -1.65
CA SER A 37 4.01 19.52 -1.76
C SER A 37 3.64 18.61 -2.93
N GLY A 38 4.26 18.79 -4.09
CA GLY A 38 4.06 17.93 -5.25
C GLY A 38 4.53 16.49 -5.01
N ALA A 39 5.70 16.33 -4.37
CA ALA A 39 6.25 15.02 -4.05
C ALA A 39 5.40 14.26 -3.02
N VAL A 40 5.00 14.91 -1.93
CA VAL A 40 4.13 14.35 -0.90
C VAL A 40 2.77 13.97 -1.48
N ARG A 41 2.17 14.82 -2.33
CA ARG A 41 0.90 14.49 -3.01
C ARG A 41 1.01 13.22 -3.83
N TYR A 42 2.08 13.09 -4.62
CA TYR A 42 2.32 11.88 -5.40
C TYR A 42 2.50 10.66 -4.49
N LEU A 43 3.32 10.75 -3.44
CA LEU A 43 3.54 9.64 -2.50
C LEU A 43 2.26 9.22 -1.77
N ALA A 44 1.42 10.19 -1.37
CA ALA A 44 0.12 9.90 -0.77
C ALA A 44 -0.86 9.23 -1.75
N GLN A 45 -0.87 9.65 -3.03
CA GLN A 45 -1.65 8.96 -4.07
C GLN A 45 -1.17 7.54 -4.33
N GLN A 46 0.12 7.27 -4.15
CA GLN A 46 0.68 5.92 -4.22
C GLN A 46 0.60 5.18 -2.86
N HIS A 47 -0.08 5.77 -1.87
CA HIS A 47 -0.20 5.27 -0.50
C HIS A 47 1.14 4.90 0.16
N MET A 48 2.22 5.61 -0.19
CA MET A 48 3.55 5.39 0.39
C MET A 48 3.82 6.25 1.63
N VAL A 49 3.00 7.30 1.84
CA VAL A 49 3.12 8.25 2.94
C VAL A 49 1.73 8.60 3.48
N SER A 50 1.57 8.61 4.81
CA SER A 50 0.40 9.19 5.50
C SER A 50 0.62 10.65 5.82
N ARG A 51 -0.49 11.36 5.99
CA ARG A 51 -0.54 12.77 6.37
C ARG A 51 -1.34 12.87 7.65
N GLU A 52 -0.65 13.12 8.75
CA GLU A 52 -1.22 13.24 10.08
C GLU A 52 -1.24 14.71 10.50
N ARG A 53 -2.29 15.13 11.22
CA ARG A 53 -2.31 16.45 11.85
C ARG A 53 -1.69 16.36 13.23
N GLU A 54 -0.79 17.28 13.51
CA GLU A 54 -0.23 17.42 14.85
C GLU A 54 -1.31 17.95 15.81
N PRO A 55 -1.60 17.26 16.94
CA PRO A 55 -2.61 17.72 17.90
C PRO A 55 -2.32 19.15 18.38
N GLY A 56 -3.33 20.03 18.29
CA GLY A 56 -3.19 21.44 18.67
C GLY A 56 -2.47 22.33 17.64
N SER A 57 -2.06 21.80 16.49
CA SER A 57 -1.35 22.52 15.43
C SER A 57 -2.08 22.39 14.09
N ARG A 58 -1.92 23.39 13.21
CA ARG A 58 -2.37 23.29 11.81
C ARG A 58 -1.32 22.62 10.92
N ARG A 59 -0.15 22.26 11.48
CA ARG A 59 0.95 21.66 10.72
C ARG A 59 0.67 20.18 10.49
N GLU A 60 1.07 19.74 9.31
CA GLU A 60 0.94 18.35 8.90
C GLU A 60 2.28 17.67 9.01
N ARG A 61 2.25 16.45 9.53
CA ARG A 61 3.39 15.55 9.58
C ARG A 61 3.17 14.44 8.56
N TYR A 62 4.26 14.08 7.90
CA TYR A 62 4.32 13.00 6.94
C TYR A 62 5.08 11.85 7.55
N ARG A 63 4.55 10.63 7.41
CA ARG A 63 5.16 9.39 7.88
C ARG A 63 5.23 8.41 6.73
N VAL A 64 6.32 7.66 6.62
CA VAL A 64 6.36 6.51 5.71
C VAL A 64 5.66 5.34 6.37
N HIS A 65 4.79 4.72 5.60
CA HIS A 65 4.07 3.51 5.97
C HIS A 65 5.00 2.30 5.98
N SER A 66 5.78 2.13 7.04
CA SER A 66 6.63 0.94 7.20
C SER A 66 5.79 -0.32 7.48
N ASP A 67 4.60 -0.13 8.03
CA ASP A 67 3.55 -1.08 8.40
C ASP A 67 2.42 -1.18 7.37
N GLN A 68 2.02 -0.08 6.70
CA GLN A 68 0.94 -0.15 5.69
C GLN A 68 1.32 -0.74 4.31
N TRP A 69 2.54 -1.26 4.11
CA TRP A 69 2.74 -2.22 3.01
C TRP A 69 1.71 -3.36 3.07
N TYR A 70 1.29 -3.71 4.30
CA TYR A 70 0.16 -4.56 4.59
C TYR A 70 -1.12 -4.01 3.95
N GLU A 71 -1.63 -2.86 4.40
CA GLU A 71 -2.90 -2.28 3.90
C GLU A 71 -2.89 -1.96 2.40
N LEU A 72 -1.73 -1.64 1.82
CA LEU A 72 -1.56 -1.42 0.38
C LEU A 72 -1.80 -2.70 -0.44
N LEU A 73 -1.42 -3.86 0.10
CA LEU A 73 -1.71 -5.17 -0.48
C LEU A 73 -3.12 -5.64 -0.08
N THR A 74 -3.59 -5.33 1.13
CA THR A 74 -4.98 -5.61 1.56
C THR A 74 -6.01 -4.81 0.74
N ASN A 75 -5.68 -3.60 0.28
CA ASN A 75 -6.53 -2.86 -0.66
C ASN A 75 -6.64 -3.54 -2.03
N ARG A 76 -5.63 -4.32 -2.44
CA ARG A 76 -5.75 -5.24 -3.58
C ARG A 76 -6.67 -6.41 -3.26
N GLU A 77 -6.66 -6.92 -2.04
CA GLU A 77 -7.60 -7.97 -1.57
C GLU A 77 -9.06 -7.55 -1.83
N ALA A 78 -9.42 -6.30 -1.52
CA ALA A 78 -10.77 -5.80 -1.81
C ALA A 78 -11.11 -5.80 -3.31
N VAL A 79 -10.12 -5.59 -4.18
CA VAL A 79 -10.30 -5.71 -5.64
C VAL A 79 -10.42 -7.19 -6.03
N LEU A 80 -9.51 -8.05 -5.57
CA LEU A 80 -9.50 -9.49 -5.84
C LEU A 80 -10.82 -10.13 -5.43
N LYS A 81 -11.33 -9.83 -4.23
CA LYS A 81 -12.64 -10.31 -3.74
C LYS A 81 -13.81 -9.88 -4.60
N ARG A 82 -13.80 -8.65 -5.15
CA ARG A 82 -14.84 -8.22 -6.11
C ARG A 82 -14.77 -9.00 -7.42
N TRP A 83 -13.57 -9.29 -7.91
CA TRP A 83 -13.38 -10.13 -9.10
C TRP A 83 -13.80 -11.57 -8.85
N GLU A 84 -13.41 -12.17 -7.73
CA GLU A 84 -13.84 -13.51 -7.32
C GLU A 84 -15.37 -13.61 -7.27
N HIS A 85 -16.03 -12.61 -6.66
CA HIS A 85 -17.48 -12.57 -6.58
C HIS A 85 -18.13 -12.53 -7.97
N ALA A 86 -17.70 -11.62 -8.84
CA ALA A 86 -18.22 -11.50 -10.21
C ALA A 86 -17.96 -12.76 -11.06
N LEU A 87 -16.79 -13.38 -10.92
CA LEU A 87 -16.44 -14.62 -11.61
C LEU A 87 -17.31 -15.79 -11.13
N ARG A 88 -17.59 -15.87 -9.82
CA ARG A 88 -18.48 -16.89 -9.25
C ARG A 88 -19.91 -16.76 -9.77
N GLU A 89 -20.46 -15.55 -9.76
CA GLU A 89 -21.78 -15.28 -10.36
C GLU A 89 -21.82 -15.67 -11.85
N GLY A 90 -20.74 -15.41 -12.58
CA GLY A 90 -20.61 -15.82 -13.98
C GLY A 90 -20.58 -17.34 -14.18
N VAL A 91 -19.91 -18.09 -13.31
CA VAL A 91 -19.90 -19.56 -13.32
C VAL A 91 -21.29 -20.12 -13.03
N ASP A 92 -21.98 -19.58 -12.03
CA ASP A 92 -23.31 -20.02 -11.63
C ASP A 92 -24.34 -19.74 -12.73
N SER A 93 -24.23 -18.59 -13.40
CA SER A 93 -25.12 -18.19 -14.50
C SER A 93 -24.90 -19.00 -15.78
N LEU A 94 -23.65 -19.25 -16.17
CA LEU A 94 -23.31 -19.98 -17.41
C LEU A 94 -23.30 -21.51 -17.24
N GLY A 95 -23.36 -21.99 -15.99
CA GLY A 95 -23.21 -23.38 -15.62
C GLY A 95 -21.76 -23.87 -15.75
N ALA A 96 -21.22 -24.44 -14.67
CA ALA A 96 -19.84 -24.93 -14.61
C ALA A 96 -19.48 -25.99 -15.69
N GLY A 97 -20.47 -26.70 -16.23
CA GLY A 97 -20.29 -27.68 -17.29
C GLY A 97 -20.12 -27.09 -18.70
N SER A 98 -20.45 -25.80 -18.91
CA SER A 98 -20.32 -25.17 -20.22
C SER A 98 -18.85 -24.80 -20.52
N PRO A 99 -18.43 -24.71 -21.79
CA PRO A 99 -17.08 -24.26 -22.13
C PRO A 99 -16.74 -22.87 -21.57
N ALA A 100 -17.73 -21.98 -21.46
CA ALA A 100 -17.56 -20.66 -20.88
C ALA A 100 -17.46 -20.72 -19.35
N GLY A 101 -18.33 -21.51 -18.70
CA GLY A 101 -18.27 -21.77 -17.26
C GLY A 101 -16.92 -22.32 -16.84
N ARG A 102 -16.36 -23.30 -17.58
CA ARG A 102 -15.02 -23.84 -17.29
C ARG A 102 -13.91 -22.78 -17.31
N ARG A 103 -13.90 -21.87 -18.31
CA ARG A 103 -12.90 -20.79 -18.37
C ARG A 103 -13.03 -19.82 -17.19
N LEU A 104 -14.26 -19.50 -16.79
CA LEU A 104 -14.50 -18.65 -15.62
C LEU A 104 -14.11 -19.36 -14.34
N SER A 105 -14.37 -20.66 -14.20
CA SER A 105 -13.96 -21.47 -13.05
C SER A 105 -12.45 -21.54 -12.90
N GLU A 106 -11.71 -21.73 -14.00
CA GLU A 106 -10.24 -21.72 -13.98
C GLU A 106 -9.69 -20.34 -13.59
N THR A 107 -10.28 -19.28 -14.13
CA THR A 107 -9.93 -17.90 -13.77
C THR A 107 -10.22 -17.63 -12.29
N LEU A 108 -11.39 -18.02 -11.79
CA LEU A 108 -11.77 -17.91 -10.38
C LEU A 108 -10.77 -18.63 -9.47
N ALA A 109 -10.43 -19.88 -9.79
CA ALA A 109 -9.46 -20.67 -9.04
C ALA A 109 -8.08 -20.01 -8.98
N PHE A 110 -7.64 -19.37 -10.07
CA PHE A 110 -6.38 -18.61 -10.07
C PHE A 110 -6.43 -17.41 -9.11
N PHE A 111 -7.53 -16.65 -9.10
CA PHE A 111 -7.70 -15.51 -8.19
C PHE A 111 -7.77 -15.95 -6.73
N GLU A 112 -8.51 -17.02 -6.42
CA GLU A 112 -8.59 -17.60 -5.07
C GLU A 112 -7.20 -18.09 -4.59
N PHE A 113 -6.42 -18.72 -5.47
CA PHE A 113 -5.05 -19.14 -5.16
C PHE A 113 -4.15 -17.94 -4.86
N LEU A 114 -4.20 -16.91 -5.71
CA LEU A 114 -3.38 -15.71 -5.55
C LEU A 114 -3.69 -14.98 -4.24
N ASP A 115 -4.97 -14.89 -3.87
CA ASP A 115 -5.43 -14.29 -2.62
C ASP A 115 -4.85 -15.03 -1.40
N GLY A 116 -4.97 -16.37 -1.39
CA GLY A 116 -4.41 -17.20 -0.32
C GLY A 116 -2.87 -17.11 -0.19
N GLU A 117 -2.15 -17.09 -1.31
CA GLU A 117 -0.69 -16.98 -1.31
C GLU A 117 -0.21 -15.60 -0.81
N ILE A 118 -0.89 -14.52 -1.20
CA ILE A 118 -0.59 -13.17 -0.71
C ILE A 118 -0.80 -13.12 0.81
N ALA A 119 -1.94 -13.59 1.31
CA ALA A 119 -2.22 -13.61 2.74
C ALA A 119 -1.16 -14.40 3.53
N SER A 120 -0.86 -15.62 3.09
CA SER A 120 0.16 -16.49 3.71
C SER A 120 1.57 -15.87 3.67
N MET A 121 1.96 -15.24 2.56
CA MET A 121 3.23 -14.53 2.44
C MET A 121 3.32 -13.36 3.43
N MET A 122 2.23 -12.63 3.62
CA MET A 122 2.18 -11.49 4.54
C MET A 122 2.26 -11.93 6.01
N ASP A 123 1.60 -13.03 6.39
CA ASP A 123 1.72 -13.58 7.74
C ASP A 123 3.14 -14.06 8.03
N ARG A 124 3.79 -14.73 7.07
CA ARG A 124 5.21 -15.10 7.20
C ARG A 124 6.12 -13.88 7.32
N TRP A 125 5.84 -12.81 6.58
CA TRP A 125 6.60 -11.56 6.71
C TRP A 125 6.44 -10.92 8.10
N ARG A 126 5.21 -10.93 8.66
CA ARG A 126 4.94 -10.39 10.00
C ARG A 126 5.79 -11.09 11.06
N LEU A 127 5.76 -12.43 11.07
CA LEU A 127 6.57 -13.25 11.98
C LEU A 127 8.06 -13.00 11.78
N HIS A 128 8.53 -13.00 10.53
CA HIS A 128 9.94 -12.74 10.22
C HIS A 128 10.39 -11.34 10.66
N ARG A 129 9.53 -10.33 10.53
CA ARG A 129 9.80 -8.97 11.00
C ARG A 129 9.91 -8.93 12.52
N GLU A 130 8.98 -9.54 13.24
CA GLU A 130 9.00 -9.57 14.71
C GLU A 130 10.27 -10.25 15.24
N GLU A 131 10.67 -11.38 14.65
CA GLU A 131 11.92 -12.07 15.01
C GLU A 131 13.16 -11.20 14.74
N ARG A 132 13.17 -10.44 13.64
CA ARG A 132 14.36 -9.70 13.19
C ARG A 132 14.48 -8.30 13.78
N PHE A 133 13.36 -7.64 14.08
CA PHE A 133 13.31 -6.23 14.46
C PHE A 133 12.58 -5.98 15.79
N GLY A 134 11.99 -7.00 16.41
CA GLY A 134 11.18 -6.88 17.63
C GLY A 134 9.74 -6.42 17.35
N GLN A 135 8.91 -6.41 18.40
CA GLN A 135 7.59 -5.76 18.35
C GLN A 135 7.80 -4.25 18.43
N GLY A 136 7.59 -3.55 17.31
CA GLY A 136 7.58 -2.09 17.23
C GLY A 136 6.18 -1.54 17.45
#